data_AF-A0A163R4U7-F1
#
_entry.id   AF-A0A163R4U7-F1
#
_cell.length_a   1.000
_cell.length_b   1.000
_cell.length_c   1.000
_cell.angle_alpha   90.00
_cell.angle_beta   90.00
_cell.angle_gamma   90.00
#
_symmetry.space_group_name_H-M   'P 1'
#
loop_
_entity.id
_entity.type
_entity.pdbx_description
1 polymer ?
#
loop_
_entity_poly.entity_id
_entity_poly.type
_entity_poly.pdbx_seq_one_letter_code
_entity_poly.pdbx_strand_id
1 'polypeptide(L)' 'MLPIVFPENKLEYIPAFITLAIFTIFAWRTVVFFKKHSAKELKRAQLIEEDLLSEELKNKDL' A
#
# COMPACT_ATOMS: atom_id res chain seq x y z
N MET A 1 -36.68 -14.14 -7.41
CA MET A 1 -35.92 -12.90 -7.65
C MET A 1 -36.33 -11.88 -6.61
N LEU A 2 -35.40 -11.38 -5.80
CA LEU A 2 -35.68 -10.30 -4.85
C LEU A 2 -35.92 -9.01 -5.65
N PRO A 3 -36.99 -8.25 -5.38
CA PRO A 3 -37.22 -6.99 -6.08
C PRO A 3 -36.10 -6.00 -5.75
N ILE A 4 -35.35 -5.56 -6.77
CA ILE A 4 -34.39 -4.47 -6.61
C ILE A 4 -35.19 -3.18 -6.61
N VAL A 5 -35.38 -2.61 -5.42
CA VAL A 5 -36.03 -1.31 -5.28
C VAL A 5 -34.98 -0.24 -5.55
N PHE A 6 -34.96 0.27 -6.78
CA PHE A 6 -34.14 1.43 -7.09
C PHE A 6 -34.80 2.66 -6.48
N PRO A 7 -34.07 3.48 -5.70
CA PRO A 7 -34.64 4.71 -5.19
C PRO A 7 -34.97 5.65 -6.35
N GLU A 8 -36.18 6.21 -6.31
CA GLU A 8 -36.68 7.14 -7.32
C GLU A 8 -35.90 8.46 -7.27
N ASN A 9 -35.55 8.93 -6.06
CA ASN A 9 -34.76 10.13 -5.87
C ASN A 9 -33.26 9.83 -5.90
N LYS A 10 -32.54 10.48 -6.83
CA LYS A 10 -31.09 10.32 -6.97
C LYS A 10 -30.29 10.74 -5.72
N LEU A 11 -30.89 11.55 -4.85
CA LEU A 11 -30.28 11.98 -3.59
C LEU A 11 -30.07 10.83 -2.61
N GLU A 12 -30.84 9.75 -2.71
CA GLU A 12 -30.70 8.58 -1.84
C GLU A 12 -29.43 7.75 -2.14
N TYR A 13 -28.74 8.00 -3.25
CA TYR A 13 -27.44 7.39 -3.56
C TYR A 13 -26.25 8.15 -2.94
N ILE A 14 -26.45 9.36 -2.42
CA ILE A 14 -25.38 10.18 -1.82
C ILE A 14 -24.65 9.42 -0.70
N PRO A 15 -25.35 8.72 0.23
CA PRO A 15 -24.68 7.93 1.26
C PRO A 15 -23.74 6.87 0.66
N ALA A 16 -24.18 6.16 -0.37
CA ALA A 16 -23.36 5.14 -1.04
C ALA A 16 -22.11 5.74 -1.69
N PHE A 17 -22.24 6.92 -2.31
CA PHE A 17 -21.11 7.64 -2.88
C PHE A 17 -20.12 8.11 -1.82
N ILE A 18 -20.62 8.62 -0.69
CA ILE A 18 -19.78 9.02 0.45
C ILE A 18 -19.02 7.80 1.00
N THR A 19 -19.70 6.67 1.20
CA THR A 19 -19.06 5.43 1.65
C THR A 19 -17.97 4.98 0.68
N LEU A 20 -18.26 4.98 -0.63
CA LEU A 20 -17.28 4.63 -1.65
C LEU A 20 -16.07 5.57 -1.62
N ALA A 21 -16.29 6.88 -1.50
CA ALA A 21 -15.22 7.87 -1.44
C ALA A 21 -14.32 7.64 -0.22
N ILE A 22 -14.90 7.40 0.95
CA ILE A 22 -14.15 7.12 2.18
C ILE A 22 -13.28 5.86 2.00
N PHE A 23 -13.85 4.75 1.55
CA PHE A 23 -13.08 3.51 1.33
C PHE A 23 -11.98 3.68 0.29
N THR A 24 -12.24 4.43 -0.79
CA THR A 24 -11.25 4.71 -1.82
C THR A 24 -10.07 5.51 -1.26
N ILE A 25 -10.34 6.53 -0.44
CA ILE A 25 -9.30 7.34 0.20
C ILE A 25 -8.46 6.47 1.14
N PHE A 26 -9.09 5.62 1.96
CA PHE A 26 -8.37 4.71 2.84
C PHE A 26 -7.52 3.71 2.06
N ALA A 27 -8.06 3.10 1.01
CA ALA A 27 -7.32 2.18 0.15
C ALA A 27 -6.10 2.84 -0.49
N TRP A 28 -6.26 4.05 -1.02
CA TRP A 28 -5.16 4.84 -1.58
C TRP A 28 -4.08 5.12 -0.55
N ARG A 29 -4.47 5.58 0.66
CA ARG A 29 -3.53 5.86 1.75
C ARG A 29 -2.77 4.61 2.17
N THR A 30 -3.44 3.47 2.27
CA THR A 30 -2.82 2.18 2.61
C THR A 30 -1.78 1.80 1.55
N VAL A 31 -2.13 1.82 0.26
CA VAL A 31 -1.18 1.47 -0.82
C VAL A 31 0.05 2.38 -0.80
N VAL A 32 -0.14 3.69 -0.65
CA VAL A 32 0.97 4.65 -0.57
C VAL A 32 1.84 4.39 0.66
N PHE A 33 1.23 4.09 1.80
CA PHE A 33 1.96 3.77 3.04
C PHE A 33 2.80 2.51 2.88
N PHE A 34 2.21 1.43 2.35
CA PHE A 34 2.90 0.17 2.11
C PHE A 34 4.05 0.33 1.12
N LYS A 35 3.85 1.06 0.02
CA LYS A 35 4.92 1.33 -0.96
C LYS A 35 6.09 2.07 -0.33
N LYS A 36 5.82 3.09 0.50
CA LYS A 36 6.86 3.84 1.19
C LYS A 36 7.60 2.99 2.23
N HIS A 37 6.89 2.14 2.96
CA HIS A 37 7.50 1.25 3.94
C HIS A 37 8.38 0.19 3.25
N SER A 38 7.85 -0.47 2.22
CA SER A 38 8.60 -1.45 1.42
C SER A 38 9.87 -0.87 0.79
N ALA A 39 9.83 0.35 0.25
CA ALA A 39 11.02 1.00 -0.30
C ALA A 39 12.10 1.27 0.77
N LYS A 40 11.71 1.54 2.02
CA LYS A 40 12.67 1.71 3.13
C LYS A 40 13.29 0.38 3.54
N GLU A 41 12.48 -0.68 3.62
CA GLU A 41 12.98 -2.02 3.94
C GLU A 41 13.92 -2.55 2.86
N LEU A 42 13.58 -2.36 1.58
CA LEU A 42 14.45 -2.74 0.47
C LEU A 42 15.81 -2.04 0.56
N LYS A 43 15.82 -0.72 0.83
CA LYS A 43 17.07 0.03 0.98
C LYS A 43 17.90 -0.45 2.18
N ARG A 44 17.25 -0.81 3.29
CA ARG A 44 17.94 -1.36 4.46
C ARG A 44 18.57 -2.72 4.15
N ALA A 45 17.86 -3.60 3.46
CA ALA A 45 18.38 -4.90 3.05
C ALA A 45 19.60 -4.77 2.13
N GLN A 46 19.56 -3.85 1.16
CA GLN A 46 20.69 -3.59 0.25
C GLN A 46 21.95 -3.12 0.99
N LEU A 47 21.81 -2.23 1.97
CA LEU A 47 22.96 -1.77 2.76
C LEU A 47 23.60 -2.92 3.55
N ILE A 48 22.78 -3.79 4.14
CA ILE A 48 23.27 -4.96 4.88
C ILE A 48 23.99 -5.93 3.95
N GLU A 49 23.46 -6.15 2.74
CA GLU A 49 24.08 -7.01 1.74
C GLU A 49 25.43 -6.46 1.27
N GLU A 50 25.53 -5.15 1.05
CA GLU A 50 26.77 -4.47 0.67
C GLU A 50 27.83 -4.54 1.79
N ASP A 51 27.43 -4.32 3.04
CA ASP A 51 28.31 -4.46 4.21
C ASP A 51 28.87 -5.88 4.32
N LEU A 52 28.03 -6.92 4.19
CA LEU A 52 28.45 -8.32 4.24
C LEU A 52 29.41 -8.69 3.11
N LEU A 53 29.12 -8.25 1.88
CA LEU A 53 30.02 -8.43 0.73
C LEU A 53 31.38 -7.78 0.97
N SER A 54 31.39 -6.57 1.53
CA SER A 54 32.63 -5.85 1.83
C SER A 54 33.47 -6.57 2.90
N GLU A 55 32.83 -7.17 3.91
CA GLU A 55 33.51 -7.96 4.94
C GLU A 55 34.03 -9.29 4.42
N GLU A 56 33.28 -9.98 3.54
CA GLU A 56 33.74 -11.21 2.90
C GLU A 56 34.95 -10.97 2.00
N LEU A 57 34.95 -9.89 1.21
CA LEU A 57 36.09 -9.51 0.38
C LEU A 57 37.31 -9.21 1.25
N LYS A 58 37.14 -8.40 2.29
CA LYS A 58 38.22 -8.05 3.21
C LYS A 58 38.82 -9.26 3.94
N ASN A 59 38.01 -10.27 4.27
CA ASN A 59 38.49 -11.51 4.89
C ASN A 59 39.13 -12.48 3.88
N LYS A 60 38.80 -12.40 2.58
CA LYS A 60 39.46 -13.18 1.53
C LYS A 60 40.82 -12.64 1.12
N ASP A 61 41.04 -11.35 1.29
CA ASP A 61 42.32 -10.67 1.02
C ASP A 61 43.33 -10.77 2.20
N LEU A 62 42.96 -11.45 3.30
CA LEU A 62 43.80 -11.80 4.46
C LEU A 62 44.23 -13.27 4.40
#